data_AF-A0A356TFQ7-F1
#
_entry.id   AF-A0A356TFQ7-F1
#
_cell.length_a   1.000
_cell.length_b   1.000
_cell.length_c   1.000
_cell.angle_alpha   90.00
_cell.angle_beta   90.00
_cell.angle_gamma   90.00
#
_symmetry.space_group_name_H-M   'P 1'
#
loop_
_entity.id
_entity.type
_entity.pdbx_description
1 polymer ?
#
loop_
_entity_poly.entity_id
_entity_poly.type
_entity_poly.pdbx_seq_one_letter_code
_entity_poly.pdbx_strand_id
1 'polypeptide(L)'
;APPPPIDLHRPDLPVELTAVLERALAKAPGDRFPNATSLVAAVRACASVGTLPHTVASPLSARPPPPTPIGNHAQSWPRDGVDAHAPTMATPSGVTPG
;
A
#
# COMPACT_ATOMS: atom_id res chain seq x y z
N ALA A 1 -4.20 6.84 26.04
CA ALA A 1 -3.33 8.03 26.02
C ALA A 1 -3.44 8.68 24.66
N PRO A 2 -3.58 10.03 24.57
CA PRO A 2 -3.46 10.73 23.30
C PRO A 2 -2.06 10.48 22.71
N PRO A 3 -1.91 10.41 21.37
CA PRO A 3 -0.59 10.28 20.76
C PRO A 3 0.31 11.46 21.16
N PRO A 4 1.63 11.25 21.32
CA PRO A 4 2.56 12.33 21.58
C PRO A 4 2.48 13.39 20.46
N PRO A 5 2.55 14.69 20.80
CA PRO A 5 2.51 15.75 19.79
C PRO A 5 3.68 15.63 18.83
N ILE A 6 3.40 15.86 17.54
CA ILE A 6 4.37 15.68 16.44
C ILE A 6 5.55 16.65 16.57
N ASP A 7 5.34 17.81 17.20
CA ASP A 7 6.38 18.81 17.44
C ASP A 7 7.55 18.27 18.29
N LEU A 8 7.31 17.24 19.13
CA LEU A 8 8.39 16.56 19.86
C LEU A 8 9.34 15.80 18.93
N HIS A 9 8.84 15.31 17.80
CA HIS A 9 9.63 14.56 16.82
C HIS A 9 10.14 15.44 15.68
N ARG A 10 9.40 16.51 15.33
CA ARG A 10 9.74 17.38 14.21
C ARG A 10 9.32 18.83 14.47
N PRO A 11 10.12 19.58 15.24
CA PRO A 11 9.82 20.99 15.57
C PRO A 11 9.90 21.94 14.38
N ASP A 12 10.53 21.51 13.27
CA ASP A 12 10.63 22.28 12.02
C ASP A 12 9.36 22.18 11.16
N LEU A 13 8.35 21.40 11.60
CA LEU A 13 7.12 21.22 10.86
C LEU A 13 6.19 22.44 11.03
N PRO A 14 5.55 22.94 9.96
CA PRO A 14 4.53 23.98 10.10
C PRO A 14 3.37 23.50 10.98
N VAL A 15 2.93 24.34 11.91
CA VAL A 15 1.81 24.05 12.84
C VAL A 15 0.54 23.59 12.12
N GLU A 16 0.26 24.17 10.95
CA GLU A 16 -0.87 23.79 10.09
C GLU A 16 -0.78 22.33 9.62
N LEU A 17 0.44 21.86 9.30
CA LEU A 17 0.66 20.49 8.86
C LEU A 17 0.55 19.51 10.04
N THR A 18 0.95 19.91 11.24
CA THR A 18 0.73 19.14 12.47
C THR A 18 -0.75 18.88 12.69
N ALA A 19 -1.60 19.91 12.59
CA ALA A 19 -3.06 19.77 12.75
C ALA A 19 -3.68 18.81 11.70
N VAL A 20 -3.21 18.87 10.45
CA VAL A 20 -3.65 17.93 9.40
C VAL A 20 -3.27 16.50 9.73
N LEU A 21 -2.06 16.27 10.25
CA LEU A 21 -1.59 14.94 10.63
C LEU A 21 -2.33 14.39 11.85
N GLU A 22 -2.57 15.21 12.87
CA GLU A 22 -3.36 14.82 14.04
C GLU A 22 -4.78 14.38 13.65
N ARG A 23 -5.42 15.15 12.78
CA ARG A 23 -6.74 14.83 12.24
C ARG A 23 -6.74 13.55 11.42
N ALA A 24 -5.73 13.34 10.58
CA ALA A 24 -5.61 12.11 9.78
C ALA A 24 -5.44 10.86 10.66
N LEU A 25 -4.74 11.00 11.79
CA LEU A 25 -4.45 9.92 12.74
C LEU A 25 -5.50 9.77 13.84
N ALA A 26 -6.51 10.64 13.89
CA ALA A 26 -7.54 10.63 14.92
C ALA A 26 -8.19 9.25 15.07
N LYS A 27 -8.56 8.85 16.29
CA LYS A 27 -9.07 7.47 16.51
C LYS A 27 -10.51 7.29 16.02
N ALA A 28 -11.33 8.34 16.13
CA ALA A 28 -12.71 8.35 15.68
C ALA A 28 -12.78 8.62 14.16
N PRO A 29 -13.54 7.85 13.38
CA PRO A 29 -13.63 8.02 11.93
C PRO A 29 -14.27 9.36 11.52
N GLY A 30 -15.17 9.92 12.33
CA GLY A 30 -15.80 11.22 12.08
C GLY A 30 -14.85 12.41 12.27
N ASP A 31 -13.77 12.21 13.03
CA ASP A 31 -12.75 13.23 13.27
C ASP A 31 -11.73 13.27 12.12
N ARG A 32 -11.59 12.16 11.37
CA ARG A 32 -10.70 12.05 10.21
C ARG A 32 -11.20 12.79 8.98
N PHE A 33 -10.35 12.80 7.95
CA PHE A 33 -10.79 13.18 6.61
C PHE A 33 -11.74 12.13 6.04
N PRO A 34 -12.84 12.55 5.39
CA PRO A 34 -13.83 11.62 4.84
C PRO A 34 -13.28 10.74 3.71
N ASN A 35 -12.22 11.18 3.04
CA ASN A 35 -11.52 10.43 2.00
C ASN A 35 -10.08 10.93 1.81
N ALA A 36 -9.28 10.17 1.07
CA ALA A 36 -7.88 10.49 0.79
C ALA A 36 -7.70 11.80 0.01
N THR A 37 -8.63 12.15 -0.88
CA THR A 37 -8.56 13.40 -1.67
C THR A 37 -8.67 14.63 -0.77
N SER A 38 -9.56 14.60 0.23
CA SER A 38 -9.68 15.67 1.22
C SER A 38 -8.41 15.85 2.06
N LEU A 39 -7.72 14.75 2.41
CA LEU A 39 -6.42 14.82 3.07
C LEU A 39 -5.36 15.48 2.18
N VAL A 40 -5.26 15.06 0.91
CA VAL A 40 -4.29 15.62 -0.04
C VAL A 40 -4.53 17.13 -0.25
N ALA A 41 -5.79 17.55 -0.36
CA ALA A 41 -6.14 18.96 -0.47
C ALA A 41 -5.67 19.77 0.75
N ALA A 42 -5.87 19.24 1.96
CA ALA A 42 -5.42 19.88 3.20
C ALA A 42 -3.89 19.99 3.26
N VAL A 43 -3.15 18.92 2.93
CA VAL A 43 -1.68 18.94 2.89
C VAL A 43 -1.14 19.96 1.87
N ARG A 44 -1.76 20.04 0.68
CA ARG A 44 -1.35 21.00 -0.36
C ARG A 44 -1.59 22.45 0.07
N ALA A 45 -2.67 22.72 0.81
CA ALA A 45 -2.92 24.06 1.35
C ALA A 45 -1.82 24.51 2.33
N CYS A 46 -1.29 23.58 3.13
CA CYS A 46 -0.19 23.86 4.06
C CYS A 46 1.17 24.04 3.35
N ALA A 47 1.41 23.34 2.24
CA ALA A 47 2.68 23.39 1.50
C ALA A 47 3.00 24.77 0.91
N SER A 48 1.96 25.57 0.60
CA SER A 48 2.12 26.94 0.09
C SER A 48 2.71 27.91 1.10
N VAL A 49 2.67 27.59 2.40
CA VAL A 49 3.16 28.45 3.49
C VAL A 49 4.66 28.26 3.77
N GLY A 50 5.25 27.15 3.31
CA GLY A 50 6.63 26.74 3.63
C GLY A 50 7.50 26.44 2.42
N THR A 51 7.34 27.16 1.31
CA THR A 51 8.28 27.02 0.18
C THR A 51 9.61 27.66 0.53
N LEU A 52 10.44 26.92 1.27
CA LEU A 52 11.88 26.95 1.03
C LEU A 52 12.09 26.35 -0.39
N PRO A 53 13.05 26.83 -1.18
CA PRO A 53 13.33 26.25 -2.49
C PRO A 53 13.87 24.83 -2.30
N HIS A 54 12.96 23.86 -2.19
CA HIS A 54 13.29 22.46 -2.35
C HIS A 54 13.62 22.30 -3.83
N THR A 55 14.92 22.25 -4.14
CA THR A 55 15.40 21.73 -5.43
C THR A 55 14.73 20.38 -5.62
N VAL A 56 13.72 20.34 -6.47
CA VAL A 56 13.18 19.09 -6.97
C VAL A 56 14.37 18.34 -7.56
N ALA A 57 14.75 17.22 -6.94
CA ALA A 57 15.79 16.38 -7.50
C ALA A 57 15.37 16.10 -8.94
N SER A 58 16.23 16.47 -9.89
CA SER A 58 16.03 16.25 -11.31
C SER A 58 15.47 14.86 -11.55
N PRO A 59 14.55 14.67 -12.52
CA PRO A 59 14.00 13.34 -12.80
C PRO A 59 15.18 12.39 -12.96
N LEU A 60 15.28 11.44 -12.04
CA LEU A 60 16.28 10.39 -12.02
C LEU A 60 16.38 9.88 -13.45
N SER A 61 17.53 10.12 -14.12
CA SER A 61 17.76 9.73 -15.51
C SER A 61 17.11 8.39 -15.74
N ALA A 62 16.09 8.36 -16.62
CA ALA A 62 15.43 7.14 -16.99
C ALA A 62 16.52 6.15 -17.39
N ARG A 63 16.78 5.16 -16.53
CA ARG A 63 17.63 4.05 -16.90
C ARG A 63 17.00 3.47 -18.16
N PRO A 64 17.73 3.35 -19.28
CA PRO A 64 17.19 2.64 -20.43
C PRO A 64 16.74 1.25 -19.94
N PRO A 65 15.56 0.77 -20.38
CA PRO A 65 15.11 -0.56 -20.00
C PRO A 65 16.20 -1.57 -20.38
N PRO A 66 16.45 -2.60 -19.55
CA PRO A 66 17.36 -3.67 -19.96
C PRO A 66 16.88 -4.22 -21.32
N PRO A 67 17.80 -4.57 -22.24
CA PRO A 67 17.41 -5.15 -23.51
C PRO A 67 16.56 -6.38 -23.23
N THR A 68 15.37 -6.43 -23.83
CA THR A 68 14.53 -7.62 -23.80
C THR A 68 15.33 -8.77 -24.40
N PRO A 69 15.49 -9.90 -23.69
CA PRO A 69 16.08 -11.08 -24.31
C PRO A 69 15.15 -11.51 -25.45
N ILE A 70 15.61 -11.33 -26.69
CA ILE A 70 15.00 -11.95 -27.86
C ILE A 70 15.16 -13.46 -27.68
N GLY A 71 14.04 -14.10 -27.33
CA GLY A 71 13.80 -15.54 -27.42
C GLY A 71 14.62 -16.43 -26.49
N ASN A 72 13.97 -16.95 -25.44
CA ASN A 72 14.15 -18.38 -25.11
C ASN A 72 12.98 -18.90 -24.24
N HIS A 73 12.00 -19.55 -24.88
CA HIS A 73 11.29 -20.79 -24.50
C HIS A 73 10.96 -21.19 -23.03
N ALA A 74 11.17 -20.37 -22.01
CA ALA A 74 10.99 -20.75 -20.60
C ALA A 74 9.58 -20.48 -20.02
N GLN A 75 8.60 -20.13 -20.87
CA GLN A 75 7.18 -20.05 -20.50
C GLN A 75 6.43 -21.40 -20.65
N SER A 76 7.12 -22.53 -20.75
CA SER A 76 6.49 -23.85 -20.69
C SER A 76 6.29 -24.30 -19.23
N TRP A 77 5.60 -23.49 -18.44
CA TRP A 77 4.97 -24.02 -17.23
C TRP A 77 3.65 -24.70 -17.68
N PRO A 78 3.39 -25.96 -17.30
CA PRO A 78 2.16 -26.64 -17.69
C PRO A 78 0.97 -25.90 -17.06
N ARG A 79 0.05 -25.46 -17.92
CA ARG A 79 -1.17 -24.76 -17.56
C ARG A 79 -2.33 -25.75 -17.52
N ASP A 80 -2.15 -26.84 -16.77
CA ASP A 80 -3.20 -27.84 -16.51
C ASP A 80 -3.14 -28.22 -15.04
N GLY A 81 -4.17 -27.83 -14.29
CA GLY A 81 -4.27 -28.15 -12.87
C GLY A 81 -5.07 -27.19 -12.02
N VAL A 82 -6.04 -26.46 -12.59
CA VAL A 82 -7.12 -25.84 -11.80
C VAL A 82 -8.48 -26.33 -12.29
N ASP A 83 -8.75 -27.60 -12.06
CA ASP A 83 -10.10 -28.08 -11.79
C ASP A 83 -9.93 -29.05 -10.62
N ALA A 84 -10.20 -28.61 -9.40
CA ALA A 84 -11.51 -28.77 -8.78
C ALA A 84 -11.92 -30.25 -8.65
N HIS A 85 -12.50 -30.54 -7.48
CA HIS A 85 -12.90 -31.84 -6.96
C HIS A 85 -11.76 -32.62 -6.29
N ALA A 86 -11.75 -32.58 -4.97
CA ALA A 86 -11.53 -33.81 -4.23
C ALA A 86 -12.79 -34.68 -4.41
N PRO A 87 -12.81 -35.70 -5.27
CA PRO A 87 -13.71 -36.81 -5.03
C PRO A 87 -13.13 -37.57 -3.85
N THR A 88 -13.88 -37.53 -2.75
CA THR A 88 -13.90 -38.62 -1.78
C THR A 88 -14.07 -39.94 -2.55
N MET A 89 -12.98 -40.66 -2.78
CA MET A 89 -13.02 -42.10 -3.08
C MET A 89 -12.84 -42.78 -1.72
N ALA A 90 -13.95 -43.14 -1.09
CA ALA A 90 -14.55 -44.46 -1.22
C ALA A 90 -13.61 -45.57 -0.75
N THR A 91 -13.80 -46.05 0.48
CA THR A 91 -13.52 -47.44 0.84
C THR A 91 -14.81 -48.25 0.66
N PRO A 92 -14.92 -49.06 -0.40
CA PRO A 92 -15.86 -50.16 -0.42
C PRO A 92 -15.25 -51.44 0.18
N SER A 93 -16.12 -52.19 0.83
CA SER A 93 -16.10 -53.65 1.03
C SER A 93 -15.21 -54.27 2.10
N GLY A 94 -15.90 -54.84 3.09
CA GLY A 94 -15.40 -55.82 4.05
C GLY A 94 -16.53 -56.40 4.91
N VAL A 95 -17.38 -57.20 4.28
CA VAL A 95 -18.41 -58.06 4.91
C VAL A 95 -17.79 -59.09 5.85
N THR A 96 -18.49 -59.45 6.95
CA THR A 96 -18.76 -60.84 7.45
C THR A 96 -18.96 -60.90 8.98
N PRO A 97 -19.82 -61.81 9.50
CA PRO A 97 -20.53 -61.71 10.77
C PRO A 97 -19.94 -62.61 11.88
N GLY A 98 -20.53 -62.53 13.08
CA GLY A 98 -20.33 -63.43 14.22
C GLY A 98 -21.24 -63.04 15.37
#